data_AF-A0A1C6FTG3-F1
#
_entry.id   AF-A0A1C6FTG3-F1
#
_cell.length_a   1.000
_cell.length_b   1.000
_cell.length_c   1.000
_cell.angle_alpha   90.00
_cell.angle_beta   90.00
_cell.angle_gamma   90.00
#
_symmetry.space_group_name_H-M   'P 1'
#
loop_
_entity.id
_entity.type
_entity.pdbx_description
1 polymer ?
#
loop_
_entity_poly.entity_id
_entity_poly.type
_entity_poly.pdbx_seq_one_letter_code
_entity_poly.pdbx_strand_id
1 'polypeptide(L)'
;MQTIALIGGAEAELTLTREASTYRDTPVFSQAVLDSGERGLLFEGTAAEAIPLLPRMINIGVATSLATIGPDKTRIRIYGDPNMPNDDDVYIKVASEQASAEMKIYSKSSILVGWSVVSLLNNLVSPVYFY
;
A
#
# COMPACT_ATOMS: atom_id res chain seq x y z
N MET A 1 11.54 -1.25 -7.69
CA MET A 1 10.34 -0.52 -8.16
C MET A 1 10.71 0.80 -8.85
N GLN A 2 11.54 1.64 -8.22
CA GLN A 2 11.99 2.91 -8.80
C GLN A 2 12.64 2.76 -10.19
N THR A 3 13.45 1.72 -10.40
CA THR A 3 14.04 1.44 -11.72
C THR A 3 12.99 1.29 -12.82
N ILE A 4 11.87 0.60 -12.55
CA ILE A 4 10.77 0.43 -13.52
C ILE A 4 10.07 1.76 -13.75
N ALA A 5 9.85 2.56 -12.69
CA ALA A 5 9.27 3.89 -12.83
C ALA A 5 10.12 4.83 -13.70
N LEU A 6 11.45 4.71 -13.63
CA LEU A 6 12.39 5.51 -14.42
C LEU A 6 12.46 5.13 -15.91
N ILE A 7 12.05 3.92 -16.30
CA ILE A 7 11.97 3.51 -17.72
C ILE A 7 10.99 4.40 -18.50
N GLY A 8 10.01 5.00 -17.82
CA GLY A 8 8.95 5.81 -18.42
C GLY A 8 7.75 4.95 -18.85
N GLY A 9 6.58 5.58 -18.92
CA GLY A 9 5.32 4.88 -19.24
C GLY A 9 4.90 3.84 -18.20
N ALA A 10 5.41 3.93 -16.97
CA ALA A 10 5.10 2.98 -15.92
C ALA A 10 3.74 3.27 -15.27
N GLU A 11 3.04 2.21 -14.90
CA GLU A 11 1.87 2.22 -14.03
C GLU A 11 2.24 1.61 -12.67
N ALA A 12 1.63 2.13 -11.61
CA ALA A 12 1.82 1.61 -10.26
C ALA A 12 0.48 1.52 -9.53
N GLU A 13 0.24 0.39 -8.90
CA GLU A 13 -0.95 0.12 -8.10
C GLU A 13 -0.55 -0.42 -6.72
N LEU A 14 -1.20 0.07 -5.68
CA LEU A 14 -1.25 -0.56 -4.37
C LEU A 14 -2.67 -1.03 -4.09
N THR A 15 -2.80 -2.30 -3.73
CA THR A 15 -4.02 -2.88 -3.18
C THR A 15 -3.77 -3.20 -1.71
N LEU A 16 -4.64 -2.66 -0.84
CA LEU A 16 -4.65 -2.91 0.59
C LEU A 16 -5.95 -3.62 0.97
N THR A 17 -5.87 -4.75 1.65
CA THR A 17 -7.02 -5.41 2.28
C THR A 17 -6.78 -5.51 3.77
N ARG A 18 -7.79 -5.14 4.55
CA ARG A 18 -7.82 -5.24 6.02
C ARG A 18 -9.18 -5.71 6.47
N GLU A 19 -9.30 -6.05 7.77
CA GLU A 19 -10.59 -6.27 8.40
C GLU A 19 -11.51 -5.05 8.19
N ALA A 20 -12.73 -5.28 7.69
CA ALA A 20 -13.67 -4.21 7.34
C ALA A 20 -13.97 -3.25 8.51
N SER A 21 -13.96 -3.78 9.73
CA SER A 21 -14.20 -3.00 10.96
C SER A 21 -13.12 -1.95 11.25
N THR A 22 -11.89 -2.13 10.72
CA THR A 22 -10.76 -1.20 10.88
C THR A 22 -11.08 0.19 10.34
N TYR A 23 -11.97 0.27 9.34
CA TYR A 23 -12.30 1.51 8.67
C TYR A 23 -13.46 2.28 9.30
N ARG A 24 -14.15 1.77 10.35
CA ARG A 24 -15.39 2.36 10.89
C ARG A 24 -15.37 3.88 11.09
N ASP A 25 -14.23 4.41 11.55
CA ASP A 25 -14.08 5.84 11.85
C ASP A 25 -13.51 6.65 10.66
N THR A 26 -13.67 6.14 9.44
CA THR A 26 -13.12 6.75 8.23
C THR A 26 -14.20 7.01 7.18
N PRO A 27 -14.03 8.01 6.30
CA PRO A 27 -15.00 8.31 5.24
C PRO A 27 -15.22 7.17 4.23
N VAL A 28 -14.30 6.21 4.13
CA VAL A 28 -14.38 5.10 3.17
C VAL A 28 -15.13 3.89 3.74
N PHE A 29 -15.57 3.93 5.00
CA PHE A 29 -16.30 2.83 5.62
C PHE A 29 -17.61 2.54 4.90
N SER A 30 -17.90 1.26 4.73
CA SER A 30 -19.18 0.80 4.19
C SER A 30 -19.78 -0.26 5.11
N GLN A 31 -20.91 0.08 5.75
CA GLN A 31 -21.68 -0.87 6.55
C GLN A 31 -22.20 -2.02 5.68
N ALA A 32 -22.52 -1.77 4.40
CA ALA A 32 -22.96 -2.80 3.47
C ALA A 32 -21.90 -3.88 3.22
N VAL A 33 -20.60 -3.51 3.18
CA VAL A 33 -19.49 -4.47 3.06
C VAL A 33 -19.35 -5.29 4.35
N LEU A 34 -19.56 -4.68 5.51
CA LEU A 34 -19.55 -5.42 6.77
C LEU A 34 -20.70 -6.42 6.85
N ASP A 35 -21.90 -6.00 6.49
CA ASP A 35 -23.13 -6.80 6.57
C ASP A 35 -23.18 -7.90 5.51
N SER A 36 -22.53 -7.73 4.35
CA SER A 36 -22.48 -8.76 3.31
C SER A 36 -21.72 -10.00 3.75
N GLY A 37 -20.80 -9.87 4.72
CA GLY A 37 -19.89 -10.95 5.11
C GLY A 37 -18.88 -11.30 4.01
N GLU A 38 -18.69 -10.45 3.00
CA GLU A 38 -17.78 -10.68 1.87
C GLU A 38 -16.83 -9.50 1.67
N ARG A 39 -15.63 -9.77 1.14
CA ARG A 39 -14.65 -8.74 0.79
C ARG A 39 -15.23 -7.75 -0.21
N GLY A 40 -15.23 -6.47 0.14
CA GLY A 40 -15.77 -5.38 -0.68
C GLY A 40 -14.80 -4.23 -0.88
N LEU A 41 -14.89 -3.57 -2.03
CA LEU A 41 -14.11 -2.37 -2.34
C LEU A 41 -14.67 -1.17 -1.55
N LEU A 42 -13.81 -0.51 -0.79
CA LEU A 42 -14.13 0.66 0.03
C LEU A 42 -13.66 1.96 -0.62
N PHE A 43 -12.53 1.91 -1.33
CA PHE A 43 -11.98 3.07 -2.01
C PHE A 43 -11.19 2.64 -3.25
N GLU A 44 -11.32 3.43 -4.32
CA GLU A 44 -10.50 3.36 -5.51
C GLU A 44 -10.22 4.77 -6.02
N GLY A 45 -8.95 5.07 -6.25
CA GLY A 45 -8.51 6.39 -6.70
C GLY A 45 -6.99 6.48 -6.72
N THR A 46 -6.46 7.69 -6.75
CA THR A 46 -5.03 7.99 -6.66
C THR A 46 -4.56 8.06 -5.21
N ALA A 47 -3.24 8.01 -4.99
CA ALA A 47 -2.69 8.22 -3.65
C ALA A 47 -2.98 9.65 -3.14
N ALA A 48 -2.97 10.65 -4.02
CA ALA A 48 -3.34 12.02 -3.69
C ALA A 48 -4.78 12.13 -3.14
N GLU A 49 -5.73 11.42 -3.73
CA GLU A 49 -7.13 11.37 -3.28
C GLU A 49 -7.31 10.55 -1.99
N ALA A 50 -6.50 9.51 -1.79
CA ALA A 50 -6.58 8.66 -0.60
C ALA A 50 -6.05 9.36 0.67
N ILE A 51 -5.01 10.20 0.55
CA ILE A 51 -4.36 10.90 1.67
C ILE A 51 -5.34 11.65 2.59
N PRO A 52 -6.22 12.54 2.09
CA PRO A 52 -7.15 13.28 2.94
C PRO A 52 -8.20 12.39 3.60
N LEU A 53 -8.54 11.23 3.00
CA LEU A 53 -9.54 10.32 3.52
C LEU A 53 -8.98 9.39 4.60
N LEU A 54 -7.71 9.02 4.50
CA LEU A 54 -7.07 7.97 5.31
C LEU A 54 -5.70 8.38 5.87
N PRO A 55 -5.56 9.55 6.51
CA PRO A 55 -4.26 10.12 6.86
C PRO A 55 -3.41 9.25 7.81
N ARG A 56 -4.05 8.39 8.61
CA ARG A 56 -3.35 7.47 9.53
C ARG A 56 -3.14 6.07 8.95
N MET A 57 -3.74 5.75 7.81
CA MET A 57 -3.88 4.37 7.31
C MET A 57 -3.23 4.15 5.95
N ILE A 58 -2.74 5.21 5.28
CA ILE A 58 -2.26 5.16 3.89
C ILE A 58 -0.75 5.40 3.73
N ASN A 59 0.05 5.29 4.80
CA ASN A 59 1.51 5.52 4.75
C ASN A 59 2.22 4.65 3.69
N ILE A 60 1.77 3.41 3.50
CA ILE A 60 2.32 2.54 2.46
C ILE A 60 1.97 3.07 1.07
N GLY A 61 0.74 3.54 0.85
CA GLY A 61 0.33 4.20 -0.40
C GLY A 61 1.19 5.42 -0.71
N VAL A 62 1.48 6.25 0.29
CA VAL A 62 2.39 7.40 0.16
C VAL A 62 3.80 6.93 -0.22
N ALA A 63 4.38 5.98 0.51
CA ALA A 63 5.72 5.47 0.24
C ALA A 63 5.83 4.82 -1.15
N THR A 64 4.84 4.01 -1.54
CA THR A 64 4.75 3.43 -2.88
C THR A 64 4.69 4.50 -3.95
N SER A 65 3.91 5.57 -3.73
CA SER A 65 3.84 6.66 -4.70
C SER A 65 5.16 7.40 -4.88
N LEU A 66 5.89 7.66 -3.78
CA LEU A 66 7.21 8.29 -3.81
C LEU A 66 8.27 7.39 -4.45
N ALA A 67 8.18 6.08 -4.24
CA ALA A 67 9.11 5.11 -4.82
C ALA A 67 8.81 4.74 -6.28
N THR A 68 7.73 5.27 -6.86
CA THR A 68 7.27 4.94 -8.21
C THR A 68 7.00 6.18 -9.06
N ILE A 69 5.74 6.47 -9.39
CA ILE A 69 5.30 7.43 -10.41
C ILE A 69 4.63 8.68 -9.83
N GLY A 70 4.70 8.87 -8.52
CA GLY A 70 4.16 10.02 -7.81
C GLY A 70 2.69 9.86 -7.38
N PRO A 71 2.24 10.70 -6.41
CA PRO A 71 0.96 10.52 -5.74
C PRO A 71 -0.27 10.72 -6.64
N ASP A 72 -0.15 11.55 -7.68
CA ASP A 72 -1.26 11.83 -8.60
C ASP A 72 -1.51 10.70 -9.61
N LYS A 73 -0.59 9.74 -9.73
CA LYS A 73 -0.65 8.67 -10.74
C LYS A 73 -0.67 7.27 -10.15
N THR A 74 -0.11 7.08 -8.94
CA THR A 74 -0.17 5.78 -8.26
C THR A 74 -1.61 5.46 -7.88
N ARG A 75 -2.16 4.37 -8.42
CA ARG A 75 -3.50 3.90 -8.11
C ARG A 75 -3.52 3.20 -6.76
N ILE A 76 -4.55 3.46 -5.99
CA ILE A 76 -4.81 2.87 -4.68
C ILE A 76 -6.16 2.18 -4.73
N ARG A 77 -6.20 0.93 -4.27
CA ARG A 77 -7.43 0.18 -4.03
C ARG A 77 -7.45 -0.31 -2.60
N ILE A 78 -8.56 -0.07 -1.91
CA ILE A 78 -8.72 -0.44 -0.51
C ILE A 78 -9.94 -1.31 -0.39
N TYR A 79 -9.74 -2.48 0.19
CA TYR A 79 -10.79 -3.45 0.46
C TYR A 79 -10.97 -3.63 1.96
N GLY A 80 -12.22 -3.79 2.36
CA GLY A 80 -12.60 -4.30 3.66
C GLY A 80 -13.06 -5.73 3.52
N ASP A 81 -12.55 -6.62 4.37
CA ASP A 81 -12.99 -8.01 4.45
C ASP A 81 -13.52 -8.29 5.87
N PRO A 82 -14.80 -8.64 6.05
CA PRO A 82 -15.38 -8.93 7.36
C PRO A 82 -14.78 -10.17 8.06
N ASN A 83 -14.19 -11.09 7.30
CA ASN A 83 -13.69 -12.37 7.80
C ASN A 83 -12.16 -12.43 7.87
N MET A 84 -11.47 -11.35 7.48
CA MET A 84 -10.02 -11.32 7.50
C MET A 84 -9.50 -11.24 8.95
N PRO A 85 -8.49 -12.04 9.32
CA PRO A 85 -7.79 -11.87 10.60
C PRO A 85 -7.19 -10.47 10.68
N ASN A 86 -6.84 -10.01 11.90
CA ASN A 86 -6.27 -8.69 12.16
C ASN A 86 -4.81 -8.54 11.65
N ASP A 87 -4.62 -8.83 10.37
CA ASP A 87 -3.39 -8.77 9.58
C ASP A 87 -3.63 -7.80 8.40
N ASP A 88 -2.55 -7.24 7.87
CA ASP A 88 -2.59 -6.44 6.64
C ASP A 88 -2.17 -7.31 5.44
N ASP A 89 -2.99 -7.34 4.39
CA ASP A 89 -2.61 -7.87 3.07
C ASP A 89 -2.33 -6.69 2.14
N VAL A 90 -1.06 -6.52 1.81
CA VAL A 90 -0.57 -5.43 0.96
C VAL A 90 0.00 -6.03 -0.29
N TYR A 91 -0.55 -5.63 -1.43
CA TYR A 91 -0.05 -5.98 -2.75
C TYR A 91 0.34 -4.71 -3.51
N ILE A 92 1.57 -4.68 -4.03
CA ILE A 92 2.08 -3.58 -4.84
C ILE A 92 2.50 -4.14 -6.19
N LYS A 93 2.06 -3.48 -7.26
CA LYS A 93 2.43 -3.81 -8.63
C LYS A 93 2.96 -2.56 -9.32
N VAL A 94 4.08 -2.70 -10.01
CA VAL A 94 4.66 -1.64 -10.85
C VAL A 94 5.05 -2.27 -12.17
N ALA A 95 4.56 -1.72 -13.28
CA ALA A 95 4.79 -2.27 -14.60
C ALA A 95 5.02 -1.18 -15.63
N SER A 96 5.80 -1.50 -16.64
CA SER A 96 6.02 -0.75 -17.88
C SER A 96 5.99 -1.76 -19.04
N GLU A 97 6.12 -1.29 -20.28
CA GLU A 97 6.24 -2.19 -21.43
C GLU A 97 7.46 -3.12 -21.37
N GLN A 98 8.52 -2.72 -20.65
CA GLN A 98 9.80 -3.44 -20.64
C GLN A 98 9.99 -4.33 -19.40
N ALA A 99 9.33 -3.98 -18.29
CA ALA A 99 9.55 -4.65 -17.01
C ALA A 99 8.33 -4.55 -16.10
N SER A 100 8.12 -5.58 -15.29
CA SER A 100 7.13 -5.60 -14.22
C SER A 100 7.73 -6.15 -12.93
N ALA A 101 7.25 -5.63 -11.80
CA ALA A 101 7.57 -6.13 -10.47
C ALA A 101 6.29 -6.16 -9.64
N GLU A 102 6.16 -7.20 -8.82
CA GLU A 102 5.05 -7.40 -7.93
C GLU A 102 5.59 -7.75 -6.54
N MET A 103 4.97 -7.22 -5.50
CA MET A 103 5.36 -7.44 -4.11
C MET A 103 4.11 -7.70 -3.28
N LYS A 104 4.14 -8.78 -2.49
CA LYS A 104 3.15 -9.07 -1.46
C LYS A 104 3.81 -8.98 -0.11
N ILE A 105 3.22 -8.19 0.79
CA ILE A 105 3.71 -8.01 2.15
C ILE A 105 2.63 -8.50 3.09
N TYR A 106 3.00 -9.46 3.93
CA TYR A 106 2.18 -9.95 5.02
C TYR A 106 2.89 -9.64 6.32
N SER A 107 2.20 -9.01 7.26
CA SER A 107 2.74 -8.78 8.58
C SER A 107 1.66 -8.90 9.63
N LYS A 108 1.96 -9.68 10.68
CA LYS A 108 1.07 -9.84 11.84
C LYS A 108 1.04 -8.64 12.76
N SER A 109 1.99 -7.71 12.59
CA SER A 109 2.11 -6.50 13.40
C SER A 109 2.96 -5.46 12.69
N SER A 110 3.04 -4.25 13.23
CA SER A 110 3.91 -3.20 12.69
C SER A 110 5.41 -3.41 12.97
N ILE A 111 5.85 -4.54 13.52
CA ILE A 111 7.26 -4.78 13.87
C ILE A 111 8.20 -4.69 12.68
N LEU A 112 7.73 -5.02 11.47
CA LEU A 112 8.48 -4.89 10.22
C LEU A 112 8.94 -3.43 9.99
N VAL A 113 8.12 -2.45 10.39
CA VAL A 113 8.46 -1.02 10.28
C VAL A 113 9.61 -0.65 11.22
N GLY A 114 9.67 -1.24 12.42
CA GLY A 114 10.82 -1.04 13.32
C GLY A 114 12.13 -1.55 12.71
N TRP A 115 12.09 -2.75 12.11
CA TRP A 115 13.26 -3.32 11.45
C TRP A 115 13.67 -2.60 10.16
N SER A 116 12.74 -1.98 9.44
CA SER A 116 13.09 -1.18 8.26
C SER A 116 13.93 0.05 8.62
N VAL A 117 13.65 0.68 9.78
CA VAL A 117 14.47 1.78 10.32
C VAL A 117 15.87 1.29 10.68
N VAL A 118 15.99 0.15 11.38
CA VAL A 118 17.30 -0.45 11.70
C VAL A 118 18.09 -0.77 10.43
N SER A 119 17.44 -1.35 9.42
CA SER A 119 18.06 -1.62 8.12
C SER A 119 18.55 -0.36 7.42
N LEU A 120 17.76 0.73 7.46
CA LEU A 120 18.17 2.01 6.91
C LEU A 120 19.41 2.57 7.63
N LEU A 121 19.42 2.54 8.96
CA LEU A 121 20.57 3.00 9.76
C LEU A 121 21.84 2.19 9.46
N ASN A 122 21.70 0.87 9.32
CA ASN A 122 22.82 0.00 8.93
C ASN A 122 23.32 0.35 7.52
N ASN A 123 22.42 0.60 6.57
CA ASN A 123 22.79 1.01 5.21
C ASN A 123 23.55 2.34 5.20
N LEU A 124 23.17 3.33 6.03
CA LEU A 124 23.80 4.65 6.06
C LEU A 124 25.29 4.62 6.45
N VAL A 125 25.74 3.61 7.19
CA VAL A 125 27.14 3.45 7.62
C VAL A 125 27.86 2.32 6.89
N SER A 126 27.17 1.59 6.02
CA SER A 126 27.73 0.45 5.31
C SER A 126 28.46 0.90 4.04
N PRO A 127 29.61 0.30 3.69
CA PRO A 127 30.24 0.51 2.39
C PRO A 127 29.43 -0.12 1.24
N VAL A 128 28.46 -0.99 1.54
CA VAL A 128 27.57 -1.66 0.58
C VAL A 128 26.12 -1.33 0.91
N TYR A 129 25.38 -0.82 -0.08
CA TYR A 129 23.99 -0.41 0.07
C TYR A 129 23.05 -1.45 -0.56
N PHE A 130 22.04 -1.87 0.20
CA PHE A 130 20.96 -2.73 -0.29
C PHE A 130 19.70 -1.88 -0.51
N TYR A 131 19.16 -1.89 -1.74
CA TYR A 131 17.99 -1.13 -2.18
C TYR A 131 16.82 -2.04 -2.53
#